data_AF-A0A0B8QEU8-F1
#
_entry.id   AF-A0A0B8QEU8-F1
#
_cell.length_a   1.000
_cell.length_b   1.000
_cell.length_c   1.000
_cell.angle_alpha   90.00
_cell.angle_beta   90.00
_cell.angle_gamma   90.00
#
_symmetry.space_group_name_H-M   'P 1'
#
loop_
_entity.id
_entity.type
_entity.pdbx_description
1 polymer ?
#
loop_
_entity_poly.entity_id
_entity_poly.type
_entity_poly.pdbx_seq_one_letter_code
_entity_poly.pdbx_strand_id
1 'polypeptide(L)' 'MSNDALITALSHLVSEGRNPDTMDIDLLPSLEIVKRINQQDKLVPLAVGGYCLKSHTRR' A
#
# COMPACT_ATOMS: atom_id res chain seq x y z
N MET A 1 19.81 -18.37 -8.15
CA MET A 1 19.21 -17.10 -8.63
C MET A 1 20.06 -15.98 -8.05
N SER A 2 20.48 -15.00 -8.86
CA SER A 2 21.24 -13.85 -8.36
C SER A 2 20.33 -12.98 -7.47
N ASN A 3 20.88 -12.41 -6.40
CA ASN A 3 20.17 -11.44 -5.56
C ASN A 3 19.62 -10.28 -6.40
N ASP A 4 20.31 -9.83 -7.45
CA ASP A 4 19.87 -8.72 -8.31
C ASP A 4 18.57 -9.03 -9.05
N ALA A 5 18.38 -10.29 -9.46
CA ALA A 5 17.16 -10.72 -10.12
C ALA A 5 15.98 -10.72 -9.14
N LEU A 6 16.21 -11.06 -7.87
CA LEU A 6 15.19 -11.00 -6.82
C LEU A 6 14.84 -9.56 -6.46
N ILE A 7 15.83 -8.68 -6.29
CA ILE A 7 15.59 -7.25 -6.02
C ILE A 7 14.83 -6.59 -7.17
N THR A 8 15.17 -6.93 -8.41
CA THR A 8 14.44 -6.44 -9.59
C THR A 8 12.99 -6.95 -9.61
N ALA A 9 12.75 -8.21 -9.26
CA ALA A 9 11.39 -8.73 -9.19
C ALA A 9 10.54 -8.01 -8.12
N LEU A 10 11.14 -7.70 -6.96
CA LEU A 10 10.45 -6.99 -5.87
C LEU A 10 10.11 -5.54 -6.26
N SER A 11 10.96 -4.84 -7.02
CA SER A 11 10.69 -3.43 -7.39
C SER A 11 9.47 -3.24 -8.30
N HIS A 12 9.01 -4.32 -8.95
CA HIS A 12 7.79 -4.32 -9.77
C HIS A 12 6.50 -4.60 -8.96
N LEU A 13 6.61 -5.03 -7.71
CA LEU A 13 5.48 -5.35 -6.86
C LEU A 13 5.04 -4.11 -6.07
N VAL A 14 3.77 -3.72 -6.22
CA VAL A 14 3.19 -2.58 -5.50
C VAL A 14 3.29 -2.74 -3.98
N SER A 15 3.18 -3.97 -3.46
CA SER A 15 3.29 -4.27 -2.03
C SER A 15 4.66 -3.95 -1.44
N GLU A 16 5.71 -3.93 -2.27
CA GLU A 16 7.09 -3.69 -1.86
C GLU A 16 7.52 -2.23 -2.06
N GLY A 17 6.62 -1.40 -2.62
CA GLY A 17 6.86 0.03 -2.78
C GLY A 17 6.80 0.77 -1.44
N ARG A 18 7.66 1.79 -1.28
CA ARG A 18 7.52 2.73 -0.16
C ARG A 18 6.34 3.66 -0.42
N ASN A 19 5.54 3.94 0.61
CA ASN A 19 4.49 4.94 0.53
C ASN A 19 5.10 6.35 0.70
N PRO A 20 4.98 7.25 -0.30
CA PRO A 20 5.50 8.63 -0.20
C PRO A 20 4.93 9.43 0.97
N ASP A 21 3.69 9.15 1.38
CA ASP A 21 3.00 9.86 2.47
C ASP A 21 3.53 9.50 3.87
N THR A 22 4.39 8.48 3.96
CA THR A 22 4.90 7.96 5.23
C THR A 22 6.42 7.91 5.29
N MET A 23 7.13 8.71 4.48
CA MET A 23 8.59 8.69 4.42
C MET A 23 9.27 9.15 5.72
N ASP A 24 8.60 10.00 6.49
CA ASP A 24 9.01 10.61 7.77
C ASP A 24 8.26 10.03 8.98
N ILE A 25 7.63 8.86 8.84
CA ILE A 25 6.74 8.28 9.88
C ILE A 25 7.44 8.01 11.22
N ASP A 26 8.74 7.75 11.19
CA ASP A 26 9.59 7.50 12.36
C ASP A 26 9.89 8.77 13.18
N LEU A 27 9.74 9.94 12.57
CA LEU A 27 9.95 11.24 13.22
C LEU A 27 8.68 11.77 13.90
N LEU A 28 7.54 11.10 13.73
CA LEU A 28 6.26 11.59 14.18
C LEU A 28 5.88 11.17 15.60
N PRO A 29 5.09 11.99 16.31
CA PRO A 29 4.38 11.56 17.51
C PRO A 29 3.41 10.41 17.22
N SER A 30 3.17 9.54 18.20
CA SER A 30 2.32 8.35 18.04
C SER A 30 0.91 8.65 17.52
N LEU A 31 0.31 9.77 17.91
CA LEU A 31 -1.01 10.18 17.42
C LEU A 31 -1.01 10.45 15.91
N GLU A 32 0.06 11.06 15.39
CA GLU A 32 0.17 11.34 13.95
C GLU A 32 0.45 10.07 13.15
N ILE A 33 1.20 9.12 13.72
CA ILE A 33 1.38 7.78 13.13
C ILE A 33 0.03 7.09 12.93
N VAL A 34 -0.80 6.99 13.97
CA VAL A 34 -2.11 6.31 13.85
C VAL A 34 -3.08 7.06 12.94
N LYS A 35 -3.00 8.39 12.85
CA LYS A 35 -3.77 9.17 11.87
C LYS A 35 -3.37 8.82 10.44
N ARG A 36 -2.07 8.70 10.14
CA ARG A 36 -1.58 8.28 8.82
C ARG A 36 -2.02 6.88 8.47
N ILE A 37 -1.96 5.94 9.41
CA ILE A 37 -2.50 4.58 9.22
C ILE A 37 -3.99 4.64 8.84
N ASN A 38 -4.79 5.33 9.63
CA ASN A 38 -6.23 5.46 9.38
C ASN A 38 -6.56 6.19 8.06
N GLN A 39 -5.71 7.12 7.60
CA GLN A 39 -5.86 7.74 6.28
C GLN A 39 -5.71 6.72 5.15
N GLN A 40 -4.75 5.80 5.26
CA GLN A 40 -4.53 4.73 4.27
C GLN A 40 -5.62 3.65 4.37
N ASP A 41 -6.07 3.29 5.57
CA ASP A 41 -7.15 2.31 5.78
C ASP A 41 -8.45 2.69 5.06
N LYS A 42 -8.77 3.99 5.00
CA LYS A 42 -9.94 4.51 4.27
C LYS A 42 -9.91 4.23 2.77
N LEU A 43 -8.75 3.89 2.20
CA LEU A 43 -8.62 3.54 0.79
C LEU A 43 -9.06 2.08 0.52
N VAL A 44 -9.05 1.21 1.53
CA VAL A 44 -9.38 -0.22 1.38
C VAL A 44 -10.82 -0.42 0.92
N PRO A 45 -11.86 0.22 1.50
CA PRO A 45 -13.23 0.08 1.00
C PRO A 45 -13.39 0.54 -0.45
N LEU A 46 -12.66 1.58 -0.88
CA LEU A 46 -12.68 2.04 -2.26
C LEU A 46 -12.07 0.99 -3.20
N ALA A 47 -11.00 0.33 -2.77
CA ALA A 47 -10.38 -0.72 -3.55
C ALA A 47 -11.30 -1.95 -3.69
N VAL A 48 -11.91 -2.39 -2.60
CA VAL A 48 -12.83 -3.54 -2.59
C VAL A 48 -14.09 -3.23 -3.39
N GLY A 49 -14.74 -2.09 -3.12
CA GLY A 49 -15.96 -1.70 -3.82
C GLY A 49 -15.74 -1.36 -5.30
N GLY A 50 -14.63 -0.68 -5.60
CA GLY A 50 -14.30 -0.22 -6.94
C GLY A 50 -13.75 -1.30 -7.87
N TYR A 51 -12.84 -2.15 -7.38
CA TYR A 51 -12.13 -3.12 -8.22
C TYR A 51 -12.63 -4.54 -8.00
N CYS A 52 -12.68 -5.00 -6.75
CA CYS A 52 -12.98 -6.41 -6.45
C CYS A 52 -14.45 -6.75 -6.74
N LEU A 53 -15.38 -5.93 -6.25
CA LEU A 53 -16.82 -6.17 -6.45
C LEU A 53 -17.24 -5.94 -7.91
N LYS A 54 -16.76 -4.87 -8.57
CA LYS A 54 -17.10 -4.61 -9.99
C LYS A 54 -16.56 -5.67 -10.95
N SER A 55 -15.39 -6.26 -10.67
CA SER A 55 -14.85 -7.36 -11.50
C SER A 55 -15.62 -8.67 -11.34
N HIS A 56 -16.31 -8.87 -10.21
CA HIS A 56 -17.13 -10.06 -9.94
C HIS A 56 -18.61 -9.90 -10.32
N THR A 57 -19.13 -8.67 -10.48
CA THR A 57 -20.50 -8.42 -11.02
C THR A 57 -20.57 -8.47 -12.55
N ARG A 58 -19.43 -8.62 -13.25
CA ARG A 58 -19.37 -8.89 -14.70
C ARG A 58 -19.21 -10.39 -15.04
N ARG A 59 -19.72 -11.28 -14.19
CA ARG A 59 -19.98 -12.68 -14.54
C ARG A 59 -21.45 -12.99 -14.33
#